data_AF-A0A9X4IMI1-F1
#
_entry.id   AF-A0A9X4IMI1-F1
#
_cell.length_a   1.000
_cell.length_b   1.000
_cell.length_c   1.000
_cell.angle_alpha   90.00
_cell.angle_beta   90.00
_cell.angle_gamma   90.00
#
_symmetry.space_group_name_H-M   'P 1'
#
loop_
_entity.id
_entity.type
_entity.pdbx_description
1 polymer ?
#
loop_
_entity_poly.entity_id
_entity_poly.type
_entity_poly.pdbx_seq_one_letter_code
_entity_poly.pdbx_strand_id
1 'polypeptide(L)'
;MGAFATFYKNGRDPLMVQLMQLTMTDEAFHHKFGKIWADRTIPNIDPAERDMIEDWAWHVFQILLYNLGSPEQKKHIYAAVGLDWEWVQGAFMEALTDVNIREEMQESTNIFRVLIKTLLKTGIITARTAPNYAAFIDMKELYAESDRMVGDDIAEEGIKYLLKLNGQGARAYSLESMGSAAE
;
A
#
# COMPACT_ATOMS: atom_id res chain seq x y z
N MET A 1 -4.31 -0.55 -1.60
CA MET A 1 -3.99 -1.97 -1.85
C MET A 1 -3.71 -2.80 -0.57
N GLY A 2 -2.63 -2.57 0.20
CA GLY A 2 -2.21 -3.48 1.30
C GLY A 2 -3.23 -3.69 2.44
N ALA A 3 -3.89 -2.64 2.93
CA ALA A 3 -4.91 -2.77 3.98
C ALA A 3 -6.12 -3.61 3.52
N PHE A 4 -6.62 -3.37 2.30
CA PHE A 4 -7.72 -4.14 1.73
C PHE A 4 -7.33 -5.60 1.49
N ALA A 5 -6.09 -5.86 1.04
CA ALA A 5 -5.58 -7.23 0.88
C ALA A 5 -5.54 -7.98 2.22
N THR A 6 -5.18 -7.30 3.31
CA THR A 6 -5.19 -7.86 4.66
C THR A 6 -6.60 -8.23 5.10
N PHE A 7 -7.58 -7.34 4.90
CA PHE A 7 -8.99 -7.63 5.22
C PHE A 7 -9.58 -8.72 4.33
N TYR A 8 -9.23 -8.77 3.05
CA TYR A 8 -9.65 -9.82 2.13
C TYR A 8 -9.12 -11.19 2.58
N LYS A 9 -7.84 -11.27 2.95
CA LYS A 9 -7.17 -12.52 3.36
C LYS A 9 -7.64 -13.04 4.73
N ASN A 10 -7.79 -12.14 5.70
CA ASN A 10 -8.02 -12.50 7.10
C ASN A 10 -9.46 -12.31 7.56
N GLY A 11 -10.29 -11.68 6.73
CA GLY A 11 -11.69 -11.38 7.03
C GLY A 11 -12.54 -12.64 7.19
N ARG A 12 -13.41 -12.64 8.21
CA ARG A 12 -14.37 -13.73 8.46
C ARG A 12 -15.80 -13.38 8.05
N ASP A 13 -16.09 -12.10 7.84
CA ASP A 13 -17.38 -11.63 7.33
C ASP A 13 -17.38 -11.70 5.79
N PRO A 14 -18.28 -12.49 5.17
CA PRO A 14 -18.31 -12.65 3.72
C PRO A 14 -18.61 -11.37 2.94
N LEU A 15 -19.44 -10.47 3.50
CA LEU A 15 -19.76 -9.19 2.87
C LEU A 15 -18.54 -8.28 2.89
N MET A 16 -17.83 -8.21 4.01
CA MET A 16 -16.58 -7.46 4.09
C MET A 16 -15.56 -7.97 3.08
N VAL A 17 -15.35 -9.29 3.02
CA VAL A 17 -14.40 -9.90 2.07
C VAL A 17 -14.76 -9.54 0.63
N GLN A 18 -16.04 -9.67 0.25
CA GLN A 18 -16.50 -9.31 -1.10
C GLN A 18 -16.34 -7.82 -1.38
N LEU A 19 -16.67 -6.95 -0.42
CA LEU A 19 -16.49 -5.51 -0.55
C LEU A 19 -15.03 -5.15 -0.78
N MET A 20 -14.11 -5.74 -0.01
CA MET A 20 -12.67 -5.50 -0.19
C MET A 20 -12.19 -5.93 -1.57
N GLN A 21 -12.67 -7.06 -2.10
CA GLN A 21 -12.33 -7.49 -3.46
C GLN A 21 -12.77 -6.46 -4.52
N LEU A 22 -14.00 -5.96 -4.40
CA LEU A 22 -14.53 -4.97 -5.33
C LEU A 22 -13.78 -3.63 -5.21
N THR A 23 -13.50 -3.17 -3.99
CA THR A 23 -12.68 -1.98 -3.76
C THR A 23 -11.28 -2.14 -4.34
N MET A 24 -10.64 -3.30 -4.15
CA MET A 24 -9.32 -3.57 -4.71
C MET A 24 -9.31 -3.60 -6.24
N THR A 25 -10.42 -3.99 -6.85
CA THR A 25 -10.57 -3.94 -8.31
C THR A 25 -10.44 -2.49 -8.81
N ASP A 26 -11.07 -1.53 -8.14
CA ASP A 26 -10.96 -0.10 -8.47
C ASP A 26 -9.56 0.46 -8.11
N GLU A 27 -9.06 0.13 -6.93
CA GLU A 27 -7.77 0.62 -6.44
C GLU A 27 -6.57 0.15 -7.27
N ALA A 28 -6.67 -1.00 -7.94
CA ALA A 28 -5.66 -1.44 -8.88
C ALA A 28 -5.53 -0.46 -10.07
N PHE A 29 -6.64 0.12 -10.53
CA PHE A 29 -6.61 1.17 -11.55
C PHE A 29 -6.03 2.48 -11.02
N HIS A 30 -6.41 2.91 -9.82
CA HIS A 30 -5.82 4.10 -9.18
C HIS A 30 -4.31 3.96 -8.99
N HIS A 31 -3.85 2.79 -8.52
CA HIS A 31 -2.43 2.51 -8.36
C HIS A 31 -1.69 2.49 -9.69
N LYS A 32 -2.26 1.86 -10.73
CA LYS A 32 -1.69 1.84 -12.08
C LYS A 32 -1.59 3.25 -12.66
N PHE A 33 -2.63 4.07 -12.51
CA PHE A 33 -2.62 5.47 -12.93
C PHE A 33 -1.49 6.25 -12.24
N GLY A 34 -1.34 6.10 -10.92
CA GLY A 34 -0.26 6.71 -10.16
C GLY A 34 1.13 6.31 -10.65
N LYS A 35 1.34 5.03 -10.98
CA LYS A 35 2.60 4.55 -11.59
C LYS A 35 2.84 5.18 -12.95
N ILE A 36 1.83 5.22 -13.83
CA ILE A 36 1.95 5.83 -15.17
C ILE A 36 2.31 7.32 -15.05
N TRP A 37 1.63 8.05 -14.16
CA TRP A 37 1.98 9.45 -13.89
C TRP A 37 3.42 9.58 -13.42
N ALA A 38 3.85 8.76 -12.46
CA ALA A 38 5.20 8.84 -11.94
C ALA A 38 6.25 8.55 -13.03
N ASP A 39 6.05 7.48 -13.80
CA ASP A 39 6.95 7.08 -14.89
C ASP A 39 7.04 8.13 -16.01
N ARG A 40 5.93 8.82 -16.32
CA ARG A 40 5.85 9.80 -17.43
C ARG A 40 6.23 11.21 -17.00
N THR A 41 6.03 11.58 -15.75
CA THR A 41 6.17 12.96 -15.27
C THR A 41 7.45 13.15 -14.46
N ILE A 42 7.78 12.28 -13.51
CA ILE A 42 8.91 12.47 -12.59
C ILE A 42 10.27 12.61 -13.31
N PRO A 43 10.55 11.91 -14.43
CA PRO A 43 11.81 12.12 -15.15
C PRO A 43 11.93 13.48 -15.85
N ASN A 44 10.82 14.20 -16.04
CA ASN A 44 10.72 15.39 -16.89
C ASN A 44 10.53 16.71 -16.12
N ILE A 45 10.47 16.67 -14.78
CA ILE A 45 10.37 17.85 -13.93
C ILE A 45 11.74 18.33 -13.46
N ASP A 46 11.82 19.57 -12.98
CA ASP A 46 13.06 20.15 -12.49
C ASP A 46 13.57 19.39 -11.24
N PRO A 47 14.91 19.25 -11.06
CA PRO A 47 15.46 18.58 -9.88
C PRO A 47 14.95 19.13 -8.54
N ALA A 48 14.74 20.44 -8.42
CA ALA A 48 14.22 21.03 -7.19
C ALA A 48 12.76 20.61 -6.91
N GLU A 49 11.92 20.52 -7.95
CA GLU A 49 10.55 20.02 -7.82
C GLU A 49 10.53 18.53 -7.48
N ARG A 50 11.43 17.75 -8.09
CA ARG A 50 11.60 16.34 -7.76
C ARG A 50 11.98 16.17 -6.29
N ASP A 51 12.93 16.95 -5.79
CA ASP A 51 13.34 16.91 -4.39
C ASP A 51 12.16 17.21 -3.45
N MET A 52 11.32 18.19 -3.78
CA MET A 52 10.09 18.47 -3.02
C MET A 52 9.14 17.27 -2.99
N ILE A 53 9.02 16.52 -4.10
CA ILE A 53 8.18 15.32 -4.14
C ILE A 53 8.76 14.22 -3.24
N GLU A 54 10.07 14.00 -3.23
CA GLU A 54 10.65 12.98 -2.34
C GLU A 54 10.48 13.34 -0.86
N ASP A 55 10.67 14.62 -0.52
CA ASP A 55 10.50 15.13 0.85
C ASP A 55 9.04 15.02 1.30
N TRP A 56 8.10 15.35 0.41
CA TRP A 56 6.68 15.19 0.67
C TRP A 56 6.27 13.72 0.82
N ALA A 57 6.79 12.83 -0.02
CA ALA A 57 6.54 11.40 0.08
C ALA A 57 7.02 10.85 1.43
N TRP A 58 8.20 11.26 1.88
CA TRP A 58 8.71 10.91 3.20
C TRP A 58 7.83 11.45 4.33
N HIS A 59 7.43 12.72 4.26
CA HIS A 59 6.56 13.33 5.26
C HIS A 59 5.21 12.59 5.38
N VAL A 60 4.57 12.28 4.24
CA VAL A 60 3.32 11.51 4.19
C VAL A 60 3.53 10.10 4.74
N PHE A 61 4.63 9.43 4.41
CA PHE A 61 4.97 8.12 4.95
C PHE A 61 5.04 8.14 6.49
N GLN A 62 5.73 9.13 7.07
CA GLN A 62 5.81 9.28 8.52
C GLN A 62 4.43 9.50 9.15
N ILE A 63 3.61 10.40 8.58
CA ILE A 63 2.24 10.64 9.07
C ILE A 63 1.43 9.35 9.07
N LEU A 64 1.47 8.58 7.98
CA LEU A 64 0.76 7.32 7.88
C LEU A 64 1.25 6.30 8.91
N LEU A 65 2.56 6.19 9.11
CA LEU A 65 3.16 5.30 10.09
C LEU A 65 2.67 5.64 11.51
N TYR A 66 2.73 6.91 11.90
CA TYR A 66 2.28 7.35 13.22
C TYR A 66 0.77 7.21 13.42
N ASN A 67 -0.03 7.61 12.44
CA ASN A 67 -1.50 7.58 12.57
C ASN A 67 -2.04 6.15 12.64
N LEU A 68 -1.47 5.23 11.85
CA LEU A 68 -1.92 3.84 11.85
C LEU A 68 -1.59 3.17 13.19
N GLY A 69 -0.41 3.46 13.75
CA GLY A 69 0.08 2.90 15.00
C GLY A 69 -0.30 3.64 16.28
N SER A 70 -1.01 4.78 16.23
CA SER A 70 -1.29 5.58 17.44
C SER A 70 -2.57 5.14 18.16
N PRO A 71 -2.49 4.59 19.38
CA PRO A 71 -3.64 4.45 20.29
C PRO A 71 -4.31 5.78 20.63
N GLU A 72 -3.55 6.87 20.75
CA GLU A 72 -4.09 8.21 20.98
C GLU A 72 -5.09 8.64 19.90
N GLN A 73 -4.87 8.32 18.62
CA GLN A 73 -5.85 8.64 17.57
C GLN A 73 -7.14 7.80 17.67
N LYS A 74 -7.14 6.75 18.50
CA LYS A 74 -8.20 5.75 18.61
C LYS A 74 -8.84 5.70 20.01
N LYS A 75 -8.71 6.75 20.85
CA LYS A 75 -9.21 6.77 22.24
C LYS A 75 -10.67 6.31 22.36
N HIS A 76 -11.51 6.76 21.43
CA HIS A 76 -12.94 6.44 21.41
C HIS A 76 -13.21 4.94 21.19
N ILE A 77 -12.36 4.24 20.45
CA ILE A 77 -12.48 2.79 20.21
C ILE A 77 -12.15 2.03 21.50
N TYR A 78 -11.08 2.41 22.18
CA TYR A 78 -10.69 1.77 23.45
C TYR A 78 -11.70 2.04 24.56
N ALA A 79 -12.19 3.28 24.66
CA ALA A 79 -13.23 3.65 25.61
C ALA A 79 -14.50 2.80 25.42
N ALA A 80 -14.88 2.48 24.18
CA ALA A 80 -16.05 1.66 23.87
C ALA A 80 -15.96 0.22 24.40
N VAL A 81 -14.74 -0.28 24.66
CA VAL A 81 -14.49 -1.60 25.24
C VAL A 81 -13.95 -1.52 26.68
N GLY A 82 -14.03 -0.36 27.32
CA GLY A 82 -13.60 -0.15 28.71
C GLY A 82 -12.09 -0.11 28.92
N LEU A 83 -11.31 0.18 27.88
CA LEU A 83 -9.86 0.31 27.95
C LEU A 83 -9.43 1.78 28.00
N ASP A 84 -8.48 2.08 28.88
CA ASP A 84 -7.79 3.37 28.91
C ASP A 84 -6.73 3.45 27.79
N TRP A 85 -6.73 4.55 27.04
CA TRP A 85 -5.87 4.69 25.87
C TRP A 85 -4.39 4.89 26.24
N GLU A 86 -4.09 5.47 27.41
CA GLU A 86 -2.71 5.63 27.89
C GLU A 86 -2.13 4.26 28.28
N TRP A 87 -2.92 3.43 28.95
CA TRP A 87 -2.57 2.03 29.20
C TRP A 87 -2.33 1.27 27.89
N VAL A 88 -3.22 1.41 26.89
CA VAL A 88 -3.04 0.75 25.58
C VAL A 88 -1.78 1.27 24.87
N GLN A 89 -1.49 2.57 24.94
CA GLN A 89 -0.25 3.14 24.42
C GLN A 89 0.98 2.48 25.06
N GLY A 90 0.98 2.30 26.38
CA GLY A 90 2.06 1.59 27.09
C GLY A 90 2.21 0.15 26.60
N ALA A 91 1.12 -0.61 26.56
CA ALA A 91 1.13 -2.01 26.11
C ALA A 91 1.55 -2.15 24.63
N PHE A 92 1.12 -1.23 23.77
CA PHE A 92 1.51 -1.20 22.37
C PHE A 92 3.01 -0.94 22.21
N MET A 93 3.58 0.03 22.94
CA MET A 93 5.01 0.32 22.90
C MET A 93 5.86 -0.82 23.47
N GLU A 94 5.37 -1.54 24.49
CA GLU A 94 6.04 -2.73 25.02
C GLU A 94 6.06 -3.88 23.99
N ALA A 95 4.99 -4.03 23.21
CA ALA A 95 4.87 -5.05 22.17
C ALA A 95 5.60 -4.68 20.87
N LEU A 96 5.75 -3.40 20.54
CA LEU A 96 6.45 -2.93 19.34
C LEU A 96 7.97 -2.93 19.55
N THR A 97 8.57 -4.10 19.46
CA THR A 97 10.03 -4.21 19.38
C THR A 97 10.51 -3.99 17.94
N ASP A 98 11.76 -3.53 17.76
CA ASP A 98 12.39 -3.39 16.44
C ASP A 98 12.35 -4.69 15.61
N VAL A 99 12.39 -5.84 16.28
CA VAL A 99 12.26 -7.16 15.65
C VAL A 99 10.86 -7.36 15.08
N ASN A 100 9.83 -7.09 15.88
CA ASN A 100 8.43 -7.27 15.47
C ASN A 100 8.07 -6.32 14.32
N ILE A 101 8.52 -5.06 14.37
CA ILE A 101 8.30 -4.10 13.26
C ILE A 101 8.94 -4.63 11.98
N ARG A 102 10.18 -5.14 12.05
CA ARG A 102 10.87 -5.67 10.86
C ARG A 102 10.19 -6.92 10.32
N GLU A 103 9.77 -7.84 11.18
CA GLU A 103 9.03 -9.04 10.78
C GLU A 103 7.71 -8.68 10.08
N GLU A 104 6.92 -7.77 10.65
CA GLU A 104 5.69 -7.31 10.02
C GLU A 104 5.93 -6.62 8.66
N MET A 105 7.05 -5.92 8.51
CA MET A 105 7.45 -5.27 7.25
C MET A 105 7.96 -6.27 6.18
N GLN A 106 8.16 -7.54 6.54
CA GLN A 106 8.42 -8.61 5.56
C GLN A 106 7.14 -9.14 4.91
N GLU A 107 5.98 -8.95 5.54
CA GLU A 107 4.72 -9.42 4.98
C GLU A 107 4.39 -8.67 3.68
N SER A 108 4.16 -9.42 2.60
CA SER A 108 3.86 -8.86 1.27
C SER A 108 2.53 -8.10 1.22
N THR A 109 1.65 -8.34 2.20
CA THR A 109 0.39 -7.61 2.37
C THR A 109 0.53 -6.36 3.25
N ASN A 110 1.69 -6.14 3.89
CA ASN A 110 1.91 -4.98 4.73
C ASN A 110 1.80 -3.69 3.90
N ILE A 111 0.95 -2.77 4.35
CA ILE A 111 0.68 -1.52 3.64
C ILE A 111 1.93 -0.67 3.43
N PHE A 112 2.84 -0.64 4.40
CA PHE A 112 4.06 0.15 4.33
C PHE A 112 5.09 -0.50 3.40
N ARG A 113 5.25 -1.84 3.41
CA ARG A 113 6.08 -2.55 2.43
C ARG A 113 5.64 -2.22 0.99
N VAL A 114 4.33 -2.34 0.73
CA VAL A 114 3.75 -2.05 -0.60
C VAL A 114 3.95 -0.59 -1.00
N LEU A 115 3.78 0.34 -0.06
CA LEU A 115 4.01 1.77 -0.30
C LEU A 115 5.48 2.06 -0.63
N ILE A 116 6.43 1.58 0.18
CA ILE A 116 7.86 1.78 -0.06
C ILE A 116 8.27 1.16 -1.40
N LYS A 117 7.81 -0.06 -1.71
CA LYS A 117 8.10 -0.70 -3.00
C LYS A 117 7.59 0.13 -4.16
N THR A 118 6.37 0.67 -4.05
CA THR A 118 5.79 1.53 -5.09
C THR A 118 6.65 2.76 -5.31
N LEU A 119 6.95 3.53 -4.26
CA LEU A 119 7.72 4.76 -4.36
C LEU A 119 9.15 4.51 -4.89
N LEU A 120 9.75 3.37 -4.54
CA LEU A 120 11.06 2.94 -5.03
C LEU A 120 11.03 2.60 -6.52
N LYS A 121 10.05 1.80 -6.96
CA LYS A 121 9.92 1.38 -8.36
C LYS A 121 9.56 2.53 -9.30
N THR A 122 8.83 3.54 -8.81
CA THR A 122 8.47 4.72 -9.60
C THR A 122 9.51 5.84 -9.55
N GLY A 123 10.65 5.62 -8.91
CA GLY A 123 11.76 6.59 -8.85
C GLY A 123 11.49 7.83 -7.98
N ILE A 124 10.46 7.78 -7.13
CA ILE A 124 10.20 8.81 -6.11
C ILE A 124 11.16 8.64 -4.93
N ILE A 125 11.44 7.40 -4.49
CA ILE A 125 12.56 7.15 -3.60
C ILE A 125 13.83 7.06 -4.45
N THR A 126 14.80 7.92 -4.15
CA THR A 126 16.12 7.93 -4.79
C THR A 126 17.22 7.64 -3.78
N ALA A 127 18.48 7.73 -4.21
CA ALA A 127 19.63 7.64 -3.31
C ALA A 127 19.58 8.68 -2.17
N ARG A 128 18.90 9.82 -2.38
CA ARG A 128 18.79 10.89 -1.38
C ARG A 128 17.92 10.47 -0.19
N THR A 129 16.78 9.84 -0.46
CA THR A 129 15.76 9.52 0.54
C THR A 129 15.70 8.04 0.92
N ALA A 130 16.31 7.13 0.17
CA ALA A 130 16.37 5.70 0.48
C ALA A 130 16.85 5.36 1.91
N PRO A 131 17.85 6.06 2.50
CA PRO A 131 18.26 5.81 3.88
C PRO A 131 17.15 5.99 4.92
N ASN A 132 16.16 6.86 4.67
CA ASN A 132 15.04 7.09 5.58
C ASN A 132 14.16 5.84 5.73
N TYR A 133 14.06 5.04 4.66
CA TYR A 133 13.23 3.84 4.60
C TYR A 133 13.99 2.57 5.01
N ALA A 134 15.32 2.57 4.88
CA ALA A 134 16.19 1.44 5.19
C ALA A 134 16.15 0.99 6.67
N ALA A 135 15.64 1.84 7.57
CA ALA A 135 15.39 1.46 8.96
C ALA A 135 14.30 0.38 9.09
N PHE A 136 13.36 0.34 8.15
CA PHE A 136 12.14 -0.48 8.21
C PHE A 136 12.18 -1.70 7.28
N ILE A 137 12.96 -1.63 6.20
CA ILE A 137 12.95 -2.66 5.15
C ILE A 137 14.31 -2.78 4.43
N ASP A 138 14.63 -3.97 3.94
CA ASP A 138 15.77 -4.15 3.04
C ASP A 138 15.47 -3.57 1.65
N MET A 139 16.02 -2.39 1.39
CA MET A 139 15.82 -1.66 0.14
C MET A 139 16.37 -2.40 -1.09
N LYS A 140 17.42 -3.22 -0.93
CA LYS A 140 18.02 -3.96 -2.04
C LYS A 140 17.17 -5.16 -2.42
N GLU A 141 16.72 -5.91 -1.42
CA GLU A 141 15.77 -7.01 -1.61
C GLU A 141 14.51 -6.49 -2.30
N LEU A 142 13.93 -5.40 -1.78
CA LEU A 142 12.71 -4.81 -2.31
C LEU A 142 12.85 -4.31 -3.75
N TYR A 143 14.02 -3.78 -4.11
CA TYR A 143 14.31 -3.36 -5.47
C TYR A 143 14.39 -4.55 -6.43
N ALA A 144 14.89 -5.71 -5.97
CA ALA A 144 15.02 -6.92 -6.77
C ALA A 144 13.68 -7.66 -6.99
N GLU A 145 12.67 -7.39 -6.17
CA GLU A 145 11.33 -7.97 -6.34
C GLU A 145 10.67 -7.54 -7.65
N SER A 146 9.70 -8.35 -8.11
CA SER A 146 8.84 -7.96 -9.22
C SER A 146 7.90 -6.81 -8.85
N ASP A 147 7.43 -6.12 -9.89
CA ASP A 147 6.44 -5.04 -9.77
C ASP A 147 5.04 -5.53 -9.39
N ARG A 148 4.79 -6.84 -9.48
CA ARG A 148 3.52 -7.47 -9.15
C ARG A 148 3.27 -7.37 -7.64
N MET A 149 2.05 -6.99 -7.28
CA MET A 149 1.57 -6.87 -5.91
C MET A 149 0.53 -7.94 -5.61
N VAL A 150 0.41 -8.37 -4.35
CA VAL A 150 -0.64 -9.33 -3.93
C VAL A 150 -2.05 -8.83 -4.27
N GLY A 151 -2.24 -7.51 -4.27
CA GLY A 151 -3.52 -6.92 -4.63
C GLY A 151 -3.88 -7.03 -6.12
N ASP A 152 -2.90 -7.25 -7.00
CA ASP A 152 -3.14 -7.35 -8.44
C ASP A 152 -3.94 -8.62 -8.74
N ASP A 153 -3.58 -9.75 -8.14
CA ASP A 153 -4.27 -11.03 -8.35
C ASP A 153 -5.71 -10.98 -7.84
N ILE A 154 -5.93 -10.35 -6.68
CA ILE A 154 -7.25 -10.17 -6.09
C ILE A 154 -8.12 -9.28 -6.99
N ALA A 155 -7.53 -8.20 -7.53
CA ALA A 155 -8.19 -7.30 -8.47
C ALA A 155 -8.51 -8.01 -9.79
N GLU A 156 -7.59 -8.81 -10.36
CA GLU A 156 -7.83 -9.58 -11.59
C GLU A 156 -9.02 -10.52 -11.46
N GLU A 157 -9.11 -11.26 -10.35
CA GLU A 157 -10.26 -12.13 -10.08
C GLU A 157 -11.55 -11.32 -9.90
N GLY A 158 -11.47 -10.16 -9.24
CA GLY A 158 -12.59 -9.22 -9.12
C GLY A 158 -13.09 -8.70 -10.48
N ILE A 159 -12.18 -8.36 -11.39
CA ILE A 159 -12.50 -7.96 -12.77
C ILE A 159 -13.21 -9.10 -13.51
N LYS A 160 -12.67 -10.33 -13.45
CA LYS A 160 -13.30 -11.50 -14.09
C LYS A 160 -14.72 -11.73 -13.58
N TYR A 161 -14.93 -11.58 -12.27
CA TYR A 161 -16.25 -11.66 -11.65
C TYR A 161 -17.20 -10.59 -12.20
N LEU A 162 -16.78 -9.32 -12.24
CA LEU A 162 -17.59 -8.21 -12.73
C LEU A 162 -17.92 -8.33 -14.24
N LEU A 163 -16.97 -8.77 -15.06
CA LEU A 163 -17.20 -9.03 -16.49
C LEU A 163 -18.29 -10.08 -16.70
N LYS A 164 -18.21 -11.19 -15.96
CA LYS A 164 -19.23 -12.24 -15.97
C LYS A 164 -20.59 -11.71 -15.54
N LEU A 165 -20.63 -10.89 -14.48
CA LEU A 165 -21.86 -10.28 -13.98
C LEU A 165 -22.50 -9.32 -15.00
N ASN A 166 -21.68 -8.58 -15.75
CA ASN A 166 -22.11 -7.66 -16.79
C ASN A 166 -22.43 -8.34 -18.14
N GLY A 167 -22.36 -9.68 -18.22
CA GLY A 167 -22.60 -10.43 -19.46
C GLY A 167 -21.53 -10.21 -20.55
N GLN A 168 -20.36 -9.69 -20.18
CA GLN A 168 -19.23 -9.45 -21.08
C GLN A 168 -18.31 -10.67 -21.13
N GLY A 169 -17.87 -11.07 -22.33
CA GLY A 169 -16.88 -12.15 -22.49
C GLY A 169 -15.48 -11.72 -22.03
N ALA A 170 -14.57 -12.69 -21.89
CA ALA A 170 -13.20 -12.52 -21.37
C ALA A 170 -12.28 -11.54 -22.14
N ARG A 171 -12.77 -10.87 -23.19
CA ARG A 171 -12.02 -9.96 -24.08
C ARG A 171 -12.22 -8.47 -23.77
N ALA A 172 -13.06 -8.10 -22.81
CA ALA A 172 -13.48 -6.70 -22.69
C ALA A 172 -12.43 -5.79 -22.02
N TYR A 173 -11.77 -6.20 -20.93
CA TYR A 173 -10.79 -5.38 -20.19
C TYR A 173 -9.85 -6.24 -19.32
N SER A 174 -8.55 -5.92 -19.29
CA SER A 174 -7.57 -6.49 -18.34
C SER A 174 -6.60 -5.41 -17.84
N LEU A 175 -6.01 -5.60 -16.65
CA LEU A 175 -4.95 -4.71 -16.13
C LEU A 175 -3.75 -4.59 -17.09
N GLU A 176 -3.45 -5.65 -17.85
CA GLU A 176 -2.39 -5.66 -18.87
C GLU A 176 -2.72 -4.75 -20.06
N SER A 177 -3.99 -4.72 -20.50
CA SER A 177 -4.41 -3.94 -21.67
C SER A 177 -4.25 -2.41 -21.51
N MET A 178 -4.21 -1.91 -20.27
CA MET A 178 -3.92 -0.50 -19.98
C MET A 178 -2.44 -0.13 -20.07
N GLY A 179 -1.53 -1.10 -19.93
CA GLY A 179 -0.10 -0.84 -20.11
C GLY A 179 0.27 -0.66 -21.58
N SER A 180 -0.36 -1.43 -22.47
CA SER A 180 -0.08 -1.42 -23.92
C SER A 180 -0.67 -0.20 -24.67
N ALA A 181 -1.59 0.55 -24.07
CA ALA A 181 -2.14 1.77 -24.68
C ALA A 181 -1.21 2.99 -24.53
N ALA A 182 -0.05 2.82 -23.89
CA ALA A 182 0.88 3.90 -23.59
C ALA A 182 2.23 3.79 -24.36
N GLU A 183 2.49 2.71 -25.12
CA GLU A 183 3.59 2.64 -26.09
C GLU A 183 3.19 3.29 -27.43
#